data_AF-A0A6C0AKN0-F1
#
_entry.id   AF-A0A6C0AKN0-F1
#
_cell.length_a   1.000
_cell.length_b   1.000
_cell.length_c   1.000
_cell.angle_alpha   90.00
_cell.angle_beta   90.00
_cell.angle_gamma   90.00
#
_symmetry.space_group_name_H-M   'P 1'
#
loop_
_entity.id
_entity.type
_entity.pdbx_description
1 polymer ?
#
loop_
_entity_poly.entity_id
_entity_poly.type
_entity_poly.pdbx_seq_one_letter_code
_entity_poly.pdbx_strand_id
1 'polypeptide(L)'
;MADGGMKISKVGYDAPKTPRTMRTYPRGIRKTARKIEPVRDPAKSPPFKPGTLRILTRKGETLKRKKVQGTLKNLSDRQIHEKLRKSNLSVSEKAPRELLMSILEGGTEAGMIS
;
A
#
# COMPACT_ATOMS: atom_id res chain seq x y z
N MET A 1 45.81 -27.77 76.51
CA MET A 1 45.51 -28.67 75.37
C MET A 1 44.17 -28.23 74.80
N ALA A 2 44.08 -28.26 73.47
CA ALA A 2 43.23 -27.40 72.65
C ALA A 2 41.71 -27.61 72.84
N ASP A 3 41.00 -26.48 72.75
CA ASP A 3 39.56 -26.34 72.77
C ASP A 3 38.88 -27.17 71.69
N GLY A 4 37.97 -28.05 72.11
CA GLY A 4 37.11 -28.85 71.25
C GLY A 4 36.10 -27.96 70.52
N GLY A 5 36.34 -27.70 69.25
CA GLY A 5 35.46 -26.91 68.39
C GLY A 5 34.06 -27.52 68.27
N MET A 6 33.06 -26.81 68.78
CA MET A 6 31.65 -27.14 68.57
C MET A 6 31.27 -26.89 67.11
N LYS A 7 30.84 -27.94 66.42
CA LYS A 7 30.30 -27.86 65.05
C LYS A 7 28.83 -27.45 65.12
N ILE A 8 28.53 -26.21 64.77
CA ILE A 8 27.16 -25.73 64.60
C ILE A 8 26.65 -26.26 63.25
N SER A 9 25.78 -27.27 63.29
CA SER A 9 25.05 -27.76 62.14
C SER A 9 23.92 -26.79 61.78
N LYS A 10 23.93 -26.31 60.54
CA LYS A 10 22.89 -25.46 59.97
C LYS A 10 21.60 -26.28 59.86
N VAL A 11 20.67 -26.12 60.81
CA VAL A 11 19.33 -26.70 60.73
C VAL A 11 18.61 -26.01 59.58
N GLY A 12 18.46 -26.73 58.46
CA GLY A 12 17.77 -26.24 57.27
C GLY A 12 16.29 -26.04 57.57
N TYR A 13 15.81 -24.81 57.42
CA TYR A 13 14.41 -24.57 57.13
C TYR A 13 14.21 -24.72 55.62
N ASP A 14 13.80 -25.90 55.18
CA ASP A 14 13.32 -26.10 53.82
C ASP A 14 11.93 -25.46 53.71
N ALA A 15 11.91 -24.22 53.21
CA ALA A 15 10.66 -23.60 52.78
C ALA A 15 10.02 -24.47 51.68
N PRO A 16 8.70 -24.74 51.72
CA PRO A 16 8.06 -25.52 50.68
C PRO A 16 8.20 -24.79 49.33
N LYS A 17 8.94 -25.37 48.39
CA LYS A 17 8.99 -24.90 47.01
C LYS A 17 7.61 -25.10 46.40
N THR A 18 6.81 -24.05 46.33
CA THR A 18 5.54 -24.05 45.57
C THR A 18 5.83 -24.52 44.14
N PRO A 19 5.12 -25.53 43.59
CA PRO A 19 5.33 -25.92 42.21
C PRO A 19 4.97 -24.74 41.31
N ARG A 20 5.91 -24.28 40.48
CA ARG A 20 5.63 -23.33 39.41
C ARG A 20 4.65 -24.00 38.46
N THR A 21 3.37 -23.70 38.57
CA THR A 21 2.40 -24.03 37.53
C THR A 21 2.87 -23.36 36.25
N MET A 22 3.25 -24.15 35.24
CA MET A 22 3.50 -23.64 33.90
C MET A 22 2.26 -22.84 33.49
N ARG A 23 2.42 -21.53 33.35
CA ARG A 23 1.39 -20.68 32.76
C ARG A 23 1.23 -21.14 31.30
N THR A 24 0.16 -21.88 31.06
CA THR A 24 -0.32 -22.41 29.78
C THR A 24 -0.83 -21.28 28.89
N TYR A 25 0.03 -20.31 28.57
CA TYR A 25 -0.24 -19.36 27.52
C TYR A 25 0.73 -19.64 26.38
N PRO A 26 0.23 -19.97 25.17
CA PRO A 26 1.08 -20.23 24.02
C PRO A 26 1.87 -18.95 23.70
N ARG A 27 3.17 -18.95 24.02
CA ARG A 27 4.11 -17.86 23.69
C ARG A 27 4.34 -17.71 22.17
N GLY A 28 3.69 -18.52 21.35
CA GLY A 28 3.94 -18.64 19.90
C GLY A 28 3.05 -17.80 18.98
N ILE A 29 1.92 -17.23 19.45
CA ILE A 29 0.91 -16.68 18.53
C ILE A 29 1.26 -15.26 18.01
N ARG A 30 2.25 -14.57 18.60
CA ARG A 30 2.60 -13.19 18.21
C ARG A 30 3.76 -13.04 17.21
N LYS A 31 4.21 -14.10 16.55
CA LYS A 31 5.29 -13.98 15.55
C LYS A 31 4.84 -13.48 14.16
N THR A 32 3.53 -13.47 13.90
CA THR A 32 2.95 -13.04 12.61
C THR A 32 2.17 -11.73 12.68
N ALA A 33 2.11 -11.07 13.84
CA ALA A 33 1.63 -9.70 13.90
C ALA A 33 2.71 -8.80 13.28
N ARG A 34 2.35 -8.07 12.22
CA ARG A 34 3.21 -7.02 11.65
C ARG A 34 3.69 -6.14 12.81
N LYS A 35 5.01 -6.01 12.97
CA LYS A 35 5.60 -5.13 13.99
C LYS A 35 5.01 -3.74 13.75
N ILE A 36 4.40 -3.15 14.78
CA ILE A 36 3.93 -1.77 14.73
C ILE A 36 5.18 -0.91 14.60
N GLU A 37 5.41 -0.34 13.42
CA GLU A 37 6.53 0.57 13.20
C GLU A 37 6.24 1.87 13.97
N PRO A 38 7.13 2.30 14.86
CA PRO A 38 6.96 3.57 15.55
C PRO A 38 6.99 4.70 14.52
N VAL A 39 5.87 5.40 14.37
CA VAL A 39 5.75 6.55 13.46
C VAL A 39 6.43 7.74 14.13
N ARG A 40 7.38 8.37 13.43
CA ARG A 40 8.13 9.54 13.94
C ARG A 40 7.24 10.73 14.30
N ASP A 41 6.07 10.85 13.67
CA ASP A 41 5.09 11.90 13.91
C ASP A 41 3.66 11.31 13.83
N PRO A 42 2.97 11.14 14.96
CA PRO A 42 1.65 10.51 14.99
C PRO A 42 0.53 11.40 14.43
N ALA A 43 0.76 12.71 14.27
CA ALA A 43 -0.22 13.63 13.70
C ALA A 43 -0.19 13.62 12.16
N LYS A 44 0.85 13.08 11.54
CA LYS A 44 0.96 12.95 10.09
C LYS A 44 0.24 11.71 9.60
N SER A 45 -0.51 11.87 8.52
CA SER A 45 -1.11 10.75 7.80
C SER A 45 -0.05 9.76 7.34
N PRO A 46 -0.34 8.45 7.35
CA PRO A 46 0.62 7.41 6.96
C PRO A 46 1.09 7.62 5.52
N PRO A 47 2.34 7.21 5.18
CA PRO A 47 2.87 7.36 3.84
C PRO A 47 2.02 6.57 2.83
N PHE A 48 1.61 7.24 1.76
CA PHE A 48 0.88 6.62 0.66
C PHE A 48 1.80 5.64 -0.08
N LYS A 49 1.52 4.33 0.02
CA LYS A 49 2.25 3.31 -0.72
C LYS A 49 1.68 3.19 -2.15
N PRO A 50 2.44 3.53 -3.20
CA PRO A 50 2.00 3.29 -4.57
C PRO A 50 1.84 1.78 -4.80
N GLY A 51 0.68 1.33 -5.31
CA GLY A 51 0.41 -0.08 -5.63
C GLY A 51 -0.85 -0.69 -5.04
N THR A 52 -1.60 0.04 -4.20
CA THR A 52 -2.98 -0.36 -3.86
C THR A 52 -3.89 -0.15 -5.07
N LEU A 53 -4.85 -1.07 -5.27
CA LEU A 53 -5.88 -0.98 -6.31
C LEU A 53 -6.42 0.45 -6.39
N ARG A 54 -6.13 1.17 -7.49
CA ARG A 54 -6.72 2.48 -7.77
C ARG A 54 -8.19 2.27 -8.07
N ILE A 55 -9.02 2.19 -7.03
CA ILE A 55 -10.46 2.24 -7.19
C ILE A 55 -10.75 3.59 -7.86
N LEU A 56 -11.33 3.55 -9.05
CA LEU A 56 -11.88 4.72 -9.71
C LEU A 56 -13.01 5.26 -8.83
N THR A 57 -12.66 6.16 -7.92
CA THR A 57 -13.64 6.98 -7.21
C THR A 57 -14.22 7.98 -8.20
N ARG A 58 -15.47 8.43 -8.00
CA ARG A 58 -16.08 9.49 -8.84
C ARG A 58 -15.18 10.73 -8.96
N LYS A 59 -14.50 11.10 -7.87
CA LYS A 59 -13.51 12.19 -7.88
C LYS A 59 -12.32 11.85 -8.78
N GLY A 60 -11.77 10.64 -8.68
CA GLY A 60 -10.67 10.18 -9.53
C GLY A 60 -11.04 10.13 -11.02
N GLU A 61 -12.27 9.72 -11.35
CA GLU A 61 -12.79 9.71 -12.71
C GLU A 61 -12.86 11.12 -13.31
N THR A 62 -13.43 12.09 -12.57
CA THR A 62 -13.49 13.48 -13.05
C THR A 62 -12.10 14.09 -13.24
N LEU A 63 -11.14 13.78 -12.35
CA LEU A 63 -9.76 14.23 -12.50
C LEU A 63 -9.07 13.57 -13.71
N LYS A 64 -9.31 12.28 -13.96
CA LYS A 64 -8.79 11.58 -15.14
C LYS A 64 -9.32 12.22 -16.41
N ARG A 65 -10.64 12.43 -16.52
CA ARG A 65 -11.28 13.10 -17.66
C ARG A 65 -10.71 14.50 -17.89
N LYS A 66 -10.62 15.33 -16.85
CA LYS A 66 -10.01 16.68 -16.94
C LYS A 66 -8.58 16.65 -17.46
N LYS A 67 -7.78 15.70 -16.97
CA LYS A 67 -6.39 15.52 -17.42
C LYS A 67 -6.33 15.12 -18.90
N VAL A 68 -7.15 14.14 -19.31
CA VAL A 68 -7.25 13.71 -20.71
C VAL A 68 -7.63 14.88 -21.60
N GLN A 69 -8.72 15.59 -21.29
CA GLN A 69 -9.15 16.78 -22.04
C GLN A 69 -8.06 17.85 -22.13
N GLY A 70 -7.35 18.12 -21.04
CA GLY A 70 -6.22 19.07 -21.03
C GLY A 70 -5.09 18.65 -21.97
N THR A 71 -4.76 17.36 -22.02
CA THR A 71 -3.73 16.85 -22.94
C THR A 71 -4.17 16.87 -24.40
N LEU A 72 -5.45 16.57 -24.68
CA LEU A 72 -5.96 16.46 -26.05
C LEU A 72 -6.19 17.82 -26.71
N LYS A 73 -6.56 18.85 -25.94
CA LYS A 73 -6.77 20.22 -26.45
C LYS A 73 -5.54 20.82 -27.13
N ASN A 74 -4.35 20.40 -26.72
CA ASN A 74 -3.08 20.93 -27.23
C ASN A 74 -2.55 20.17 -28.46
N LEU A 75 -3.25 19.11 -28.91
CA LEU A 75 -2.82 18.33 -30.07
C LEU A 75 -3.25 19.00 -31.38
N SER A 76 -2.35 18.94 -32.36
CA SER A 76 -2.68 19.32 -33.74
C SER A 76 -3.47 18.21 -34.43
N ASP A 77 -4.25 18.56 -35.44
CA ASP A 77 -5.11 17.62 -36.17
C ASP A 77 -4.29 16.48 -36.79
N ARG A 78 -3.08 16.78 -37.26
CA ARG A 78 -2.13 15.77 -37.76
C ARG A 78 -1.75 14.76 -36.68
N GLN A 79 -1.48 15.21 -35.45
CA GLN A 79 -1.14 14.33 -34.33
C GLN A 79 -2.34 13.48 -33.89
N ILE A 80 -3.55 14.03 -33.96
CA ILE A 80 -4.79 13.30 -33.67
C ILE A 80 -4.97 12.14 -34.65
N HIS A 81 -4.83 12.40 -35.96
CA HIS A 81 -4.89 11.33 -36.97
C HIS A 81 -3.77 10.30 -36.79
N GLU A 82 -2.55 10.73 -36.46
CA GLU A 82 -1.43 9.81 -36.24
C GLU A 82 -1.68 8.90 -35.03
N LYS A 83 -2.20 9.44 -33.92
CA LYS A 83 -2.58 8.64 -32.74
C LYS A 83 -3.68 7.64 -33.06
N LEU A 84 -4.71 8.05 -33.77
CA LEU A 84 -5.81 7.16 -34.18
C LEU A 84 -5.31 6.04 -35.11
N ARG A 85 -4.43 6.35 -36.06
CA ARG A 85 -3.78 5.36 -36.93
C ARG A 85 -2.91 4.38 -36.15
N LYS A 86 -2.12 4.86 -35.18
CA LYS A 86 -1.31 4.00 -34.29
C LYS A 86 -2.16 3.01 -33.49
N SER A 87 -3.39 3.38 -33.14
CA SER A 87 -4.36 2.50 -32.49
C SER A 87 -5.18 1.62 -33.44
N ASN A 88 -4.78 1.49 -34.71
CA ASN A 88 -5.51 0.74 -35.75
C ASN A 88 -6.92 1.25 -36.04
N LEU A 89 -7.21 2.53 -35.75
CA LEU A 89 -8.48 3.18 -36.12
C LEU A 89 -8.26 3.99 -37.41
N SER A 90 -8.76 3.46 -38.54
CA SER A 90 -8.75 4.17 -39.81
C SER A 90 -9.91 5.17 -39.85
N VAL A 91 -9.63 6.41 -39.45
CA VAL A 91 -10.59 7.51 -39.61
C VAL A 91 -10.28 8.29 -40.89
N SER A 92 -11.32 8.67 -41.62
CA SER A 92 -11.22 9.50 -42.82
C SER A 92 -10.45 10.79 -42.54
N GLU A 93 -9.54 11.18 -43.44
CA GLU A 93 -8.78 12.44 -43.35
C GLU A 93 -9.66 13.69 -43.40
N LYS A 94 -10.88 13.56 -43.93
CA LYS A 94 -11.87 14.64 -44.02
C LYS A 94 -12.81 14.69 -42.82
N ALA A 95 -12.60 13.84 -41.81
CA ALA A 95 -13.46 13.84 -40.63
C ALA A 95 -13.34 15.18 -39.89
N PRO A 96 -14.46 15.76 -39.43
CA PRO A 96 -14.40 16.99 -38.66
C PRO A 96 -13.65 16.77 -37.34
N ARG A 97 -12.90 17.80 -36.93
CA ARG A 97 -12.02 17.77 -35.76
C ARG A 97 -12.74 17.34 -34.48
N GLU A 98 -13.96 17.79 -34.28
CA GLU A 98 -14.77 17.48 -33.09
C GLU A 98 -15.04 15.98 -32.95
N LEU A 99 -15.33 15.29 -34.06
CA LEU A 99 -15.54 13.84 -34.06
C LEU A 99 -14.24 13.11 -33.72
N LEU A 100 -13.13 13.48 -34.37
CA LEU A 100 -11.82 12.89 -34.10
C LEU A 100 -11.42 13.05 -32.63
N MET A 101 -11.70 14.22 -32.05
CA MET A 101 -11.41 14.53 -30.67
C MET A 101 -12.29 13.70 -29.71
N SER A 102 -13.58 13.53 -30.02
CA SER A 102 -14.49 12.69 -29.21
C SER A 102 -14.07 11.21 -29.21
N ILE A 103 -13.64 10.67 -30.35
CA ILE A 103 -13.16 9.30 -30.48
C ILE A 103 -11.86 9.13 -29.71
N LEU A 104 -10.94 10.07 -29.84
CA LEU A 104 -9.65 10.03 -29.13
C LEU A 104 -9.85 10.17 -27.62
N GLU A 105 -10.76 11.04 -27.17
CA GLU A 105 -11.13 11.18 -25.75
C GLU A 105 -11.71 9.89 -25.19
N GLY A 106 -12.71 9.30 -25.86
CA GLY A 106 -13.30 8.03 -25.44
C GLY A 106 -12.29 6.88 -25.44
N GLY A 107 -11.45 6.78 -26.47
CA GLY A 107 -10.44 5.73 -26.59
C GLY A 107 -9.32 5.85 -25.55
N THR A 108 -8.90 7.07 -25.21
CA THR A 108 -7.92 7.31 -24.13
C THR A 108 -8.53 7.12 -22.75
N GLU A 109 -9.80 7.50 -22.55
CA GLU A 109 -10.55 7.22 -21.32
C GLU A 109 -10.68 5.71 -21.07
N ALA A 110 -11.02 4.94 -22.11
CA ALA A 110 -11.11 3.48 -22.08
C ALA A 110 -9.74 2.79 -21.95
N GLY A 111 -8.63 3.51 -22.15
CA GLY A 111 -7.28 2.96 -22.12
C GLY A 111 -6.92 2.15 -23.37
N MET A 112 -7.67 2.31 -24.46
CA MET A 112 -7.40 1.68 -25.76
C MET A 112 -6.36 2.45 -26.58
N ILE A 113 -6.22 3.76 -26.33
CA ILE A 113 -5.31 4.65 -27.06
C ILE A 113 -4.39 5.34 -26.04
N SER A 114 -3.07 5.32 -26.31
CA SER A 114 -2.03 5.98 -25.50
C SER A 114 -1.38 7.14 -26.25
#